data_AF-A0A7K2X5Q5-F1
#
_entry.id   AF-A0A7K2X5Q5-F1
#
_cell.length_a   1.000
_cell.length_b   1.000
_cell.length_c   1.000
_cell.angle_alpha   90.00
_cell.angle_beta   90.00
_cell.angle_gamma   90.00
#
_symmetry.space_group_name_H-M   'P 1'
#
loop_
_entity.id
_entity.type
_entity.pdbx_description
1 polymer ?
#
loop_
_entity_poly.entity_id
_entity_poly.type
_entity_poly.pdbx_seq_one_letter_code
_entity_poly.pdbx_strand_id
1 'polypeptide(L)'
;MRHRPGGLASLVDPDEAAAHARTLLAPLNEPLRETLRAWLSLHGSWDRTAVALHVHRNTVRQRITRCAALLDRDLDDPDVRMELWFALG
;
A
#
# COMPACT_ATOMS: atom_id res chain seq x y z
N MET A 1 -26.14 -27.61 5.24
CA MET A 1 -26.42 -27.34 3.82
C MET A 1 -27.16 -26.02 3.73
N ARG A 2 -26.78 -24.96 3.01
CA ARG A 2 -25.66 -24.62 2.13
C ARG A 2 -25.53 -23.08 2.23
N HIS A 3 -24.50 -22.56 2.89
CA HIS A 3 -24.06 -21.21 2.54
C HIS A 3 -23.22 -21.39 1.29
N ARG A 4 -23.66 -20.86 0.16
CA ARG A 4 -22.78 -20.69 -0.99
C ARG A 4 -22.57 -19.18 -1.13
N PRO A 5 -21.57 -18.61 -0.45
CA PRO A 5 -21.14 -17.27 -0.78
C PRO A 5 -20.36 -17.41 -2.10
N GLY A 6 -21.09 -17.34 -3.20
CA GLY A 6 -20.53 -17.34 -4.54
C GLY A 6 -19.99 -15.96 -4.85
N GLY A 7 -18.69 -15.76 -4.67
CA GLY A 7 -17.96 -14.56 -5.08
C GLY A 7 -16.64 -14.47 -4.33
N LEU A 8 -15.60 -13.88 -4.94
CA LEU A 8 -14.25 -13.77 -4.37
C LEU A 8 -14.20 -13.24 -2.91
N ALA A 9 -15.24 -12.53 -2.46
CA ALA A 9 -15.45 -12.11 -1.08
C ALA A 9 -15.56 -13.25 -0.04
N SER A 10 -15.72 -14.50 -0.45
CA SER A 10 -15.69 -15.65 0.46
C SER A 10 -14.30 -16.27 0.65
N LEU A 11 -13.28 -15.79 -0.07
CA LEU A 11 -11.94 -16.38 -0.08
C LEU A 11 -11.04 -15.84 1.02
N VAL A 12 -11.40 -14.70 1.62
CA VAL A 12 -10.68 -14.12 2.77
C VAL A 12 -11.72 -13.58 3.74
N ASP A 13 -11.64 -14.03 4.99
CA ASP A 13 -12.42 -13.44 6.07
C ASP A 13 -12.02 -11.94 6.20
N PRO A 14 -12.96 -10.98 6.17
CA PRO A 14 -12.63 -9.55 6.27
C PRO A 14 -11.76 -9.21 7.48
N ASP A 15 -11.92 -9.92 8.59
CA ASP A 15 -11.13 -9.70 9.80
C ASP A 15 -9.70 -10.22 9.62
N GLU A 16 -9.53 -11.33 8.90
CA GLU A 16 -8.22 -11.89 8.53
C GLU A 16 -7.49 -10.95 7.55
N ALA A 17 -8.20 -10.41 6.55
CA ALA A 17 -7.66 -9.42 5.62
C ALA A 17 -7.19 -8.15 6.37
N ALA A 18 -8.00 -7.64 7.30
CA ALA A 18 -7.64 -6.48 8.10
C ALA A 18 -6.45 -6.77 9.04
N ALA A 19 -6.39 -7.96 9.64
CA ALA A 19 -5.25 -8.37 10.46
C ALA A 19 -3.96 -8.49 9.64
N HIS A 20 -4.07 -9.04 8.43
CA HIS A 20 -2.96 -9.12 7.49
C HIS A 20 -2.47 -7.73 7.09
N ALA A 21 -3.37 -6.83 6.69
CA ALA A 21 -3.03 -5.44 6.33
C ALA A 21 -2.32 -4.70 7.48
N ARG A 22 -2.83 -4.83 8.71
CA ARG A 22 -2.17 -4.26 9.91
C ARG A 22 -0.76 -4.80 10.10
N THR A 23 -0.56 -6.10 9.90
CA THR A 23 0.75 -6.76 10.03
C THR A 23 1.71 -6.31 8.93
N LEU A 24 1.25 -6.29 7.67
CA LEU A 24 2.02 -5.86 6.51
C LEU A 24 2.49 -4.40 6.66
N LEU A 25 1.62 -3.52 7.13
CA LEU A 25 1.92 -2.08 7.25
C LEU A 25 2.54 -1.66 8.59
N ALA A 26 2.69 -2.59 9.54
CA ALA A 26 3.27 -2.32 10.87
C ALA A 26 4.67 -1.67 10.83
N PRO A 27 5.59 -2.05 9.92
CA PRO A 27 6.92 -1.43 9.85
C PRO A 27 6.93 0.03 9.40
N LEU A 28 5.86 0.50 8.75
CA LEU A 28 5.80 1.87 8.24
C LEU A 28 5.39 2.83 9.35
N ASN A 29 5.99 4.01 9.39
CA ASN A 29 5.49 5.11 10.20
C ASN A 29 4.49 5.96 9.41
N GLU A 30 3.87 6.94 10.06
CA GLU A 30 2.79 7.71 9.44
C GLU A 30 3.22 8.47 8.17
N PRO A 31 4.36 9.20 8.15
CA PRO A 31 4.83 9.84 6.93
C PRO A 31 5.09 8.87 5.77
N LEU A 32 5.54 7.64 6.06
CA LEU A 32 5.77 6.62 5.03
C LEU A 32 4.45 6.06 4.50
N ARG A 33 3.48 5.77 5.38
CA ARG A 33 2.13 5.35 4.96
C ARG A 33 1.43 6.41 4.11
N GLU A 34 1.47 7.67 4.54
CA GLU A 34 0.92 8.79 3.79
C GLU A 34 1.57 8.92 2.41
N THR A 35 2.90 8.86 2.35
CA THR A 35 3.64 8.94 1.09
C THR A 35 3.30 7.79 0.16
N LEU A 36 3.26 6.55 0.68
CA LEU A 36 2.91 5.37 -0.10
C LEU A 36 1.48 5.44 -0.63
N ARG A 37 0.50 5.84 0.20
CA ARG A 37 -0.89 6.01 -0.22
C ARG A 37 -1.01 7.03 -1.34
N ALA A 38 -0.45 8.23 -1.16
CA ALA A 38 -0.50 9.27 -2.19
C ALA A 38 0.18 8.85 -3.49
N TRP A 39 1.33 8.18 -3.39
CA TRP A 39 2.07 7.70 -4.56
C TRP A 39 1.30 6.63 -5.35
N LEU A 40 0.66 5.67 -4.67
CA LEU A 40 -0.20 4.67 -5.30
C LEU A 40 -1.43 5.32 -5.95
N SER A 41 -2.13 6.22 -5.25
CA SER A 41 -3.27 6.98 -5.79
C SER A 41 -2.90 7.81 -7.03
N LEU A 42 -1.64 8.24 -7.14
CA LEU A 42 -1.13 9.03 -8.25
C LEU A 42 -0.34 8.18 -9.26
N HIS A 43 -0.61 6.87 -9.29
CA HIS A 43 -0.10 5.90 -10.26
C HIS A 43 1.44 5.86 -10.32
N GLY A 44 2.09 5.98 -9.17
CA GLY A 44 3.54 5.93 -9.05
C GLY A 44 4.28 7.20 -9.46
N SER A 45 3.58 8.32 -9.65
CA SER A 45 4.20 9.57 -10.09
C SER A 45 4.94 10.30 -8.95
N TRP A 46 6.26 10.38 -9.07
CA TRP A 46 7.12 11.12 -8.12
C TRP A 46 6.70 12.59 -8.01
N ASP A 47 6.53 13.27 -9.14
CA ASP A 47 6.30 14.71 -9.16
C ASP A 47 4.87 15.06 -8.71
N ARG A 48 3.86 14.29 -9.12
CA ARG A 48 2.48 14.52 -8.63
C ARG A 48 2.38 14.28 -7.12
N THR A 49 3.04 13.25 -6.61
CA THR A 49 3.07 12.96 -5.17
C THR A 49 3.78 14.05 -4.39
N ALA A 50 4.89 14.56 -4.93
CA ALA A 50 5.64 15.66 -4.33
C ALA A 50 4.78 16.91 -4.17
N VAL A 51 4.04 17.26 -5.24
CA VAL A 51 3.07 18.36 -5.22
C VAL A 51 1.96 18.11 -4.19
N ALA A 52 1.34 16.93 -4.21
CA ALA A 52 0.23 16.61 -3.31
C ALA A 52 0.63 16.69 -1.82
N LEU A 53 1.83 16.23 -1.49
CA LEU A 53 2.34 16.20 -0.12
C LEU A 53 3.15 17.46 0.27
N HIS A 54 3.28 18.43 -0.65
CA HIS A 54 4.07 19.65 -0.44
C HIS A 54 5.53 19.36 -0.01
N VAL A 55 6.14 18.34 -0.61
CA VAL A 55 7.54 17.95 -0.37
C VAL A 55 8.33 17.95 -1.68
N HIS A 56 9.66 17.87 -1.58
CA HIS A 56 10.50 17.71 -2.75
C HIS A 56 10.40 16.29 -3.34
N ARG A 57 10.50 16.15 -4.67
CA ARG A 57 10.47 14.84 -5.37
C ARG A 57 11.48 13.82 -4.85
N ASN A 58 12.66 14.28 -4.44
CA ASN A 58 13.67 13.39 -3.84
C ASN A 58 13.23 12.82 -2.49
N THR A 59 12.47 13.58 -1.70
CA THR A 59 11.89 13.10 -0.44
C THR A 59 10.89 11.98 -0.71
N VAL A 60 10.04 12.12 -1.73
CA VAL A 60 9.12 11.05 -2.15
C VAL A 60 9.91 9.80 -2.54
N ARG A 61 10.90 9.92 -3.42
CA ARG A 61 11.72 8.79 -3.86
C ARG A 61 12.38 8.08 -2.68
N GLN A 62 13.02 8.83 -1.78
CA GLN A 62 13.65 8.27 -0.57
C GLN A 62 12.66 7.54 0.33
N ARG A 63 11.46 8.11 0.53
CA ARG A 63 10.41 7.49 1.34
C ARG A 63 9.88 6.21 0.69
N ILE A 64 9.63 6.19 -0.62
CA ILE A 64 9.17 4.98 -1.32
C ILE A 64 10.25 3.89 -1.34
N THR A 65 11.52 4.25 -1.58
CA THR A 65 12.64 3.29 -1.42
C THR A 65 12.71 2.73 -0.01
N ARG A 66 12.46 3.57 1.01
CA ARG A 66 12.40 3.12 2.40
C ARG A 66 11.20 2.22 2.67
N CYS A 67 10.03 2.48 2.08
CA CYS A 67 8.88 1.58 2.16
C CYS A 67 9.21 0.21 1.58
N ALA A 68 9.76 0.15 0.37
CA ALA A 68 10.17 -1.11 -0.27
C ALA A 68 11.11 -1.93 0.63
N ALA A 69 12.12 -1.27 1.21
CA ALA A 69 13.09 -1.93 2.10
C ALA A 69 12.47 -2.42 3.43
N LEU A 70 11.56 -1.65 4.04
CA LEU A 70 10.92 -2.03 5.30
C LEU A 70 9.87 -3.13 5.13
N LEU A 71 9.23 -3.18 3.96
CA LEU A 71 8.24 -4.18 3.62
C LEU A 71 8.86 -5.45 3.02
N ASP A 72 10.13 -5.40 2.62
CA ASP A 72 10.81 -6.43 1.84
C ASP A 72 10.01 -6.80 0.57
N ARG A 73 9.70 -5.75 -0.22
CA ARG A 73 8.81 -5.82 -1.39
C ARG A 73 9.33 -4.98 -2.55
N ASP A 74 9.16 -5.51 -3.76
CA ASP A 74 9.43 -4.77 -4.99
C ASP A 74 8.25 -3.87 -5.35
N LEU A 75 8.41 -2.56 -5.16
CA LEU A 75 7.38 -1.59 -5.51
C LEU A 75 7.34 -1.26 -7.01
N ASP A 76 8.13 -1.89 -7.86
CA ASP A 76 7.96 -1.83 -9.32
C ASP A 76 7.01 -2.91 -9.84
N ASP A 77 6.71 -3.93 -9.03
CA ASP A 77 5.74 -4.97 -9.33
C ASP A 77 4.29 -4.44 -9.21
N PRO A 78 3.47 -4.50 -10.28
CA PRO A 78 2.08 -4.06 -10.23
C PRO A 78 1.21 -4.86 -9.24
N ASP A 79 1.50 -6.14 -9.03
CA ASP A 79 0.74 -6.99 -8.10
C ASP A 79 1.02 -6.57 -6.66
N VAL A 80 2.28 -6.28 -6.33
CA VAL A 80 2.68 -5.70 -5.02
C VAL A 80 2.03 -4.33 -4.80
N ARG A 81 2.00 -3.46 -5.81
CA ARG A 81 1.32 -2.16 -5.71
C ARG A 81 -0.17 -2.33 -5.43
N MET A 82 -0.81 -3.30 -6.07
CA MET A 82 -2.22 -3.59 -5.89
C MET A 82 -2.50 -4.11 -4.47
N GLU A 83 -1.71 -5.06 -3.98
CA GLU A 83 -1.79 -5.59 -2.61
C GLU A 83 -1.69 -4.45 -1.58
N LEU A 84 -0.70 -3.57 -1.74
CA LEU A 84 -0.49 -2.45 -0.83
C LEU A 84 -1.58 -1.40 -0.92
N TRP A 85 -2.16 -1.17 -2.10
CA TRP A 85 -3.30 -0.27 -2.25
C TRP A 85 -4.50 -0.76 -1.46
N PHE A 86 -4.81 -2.07 -1.54
CA PHE A 86 -5.87 -2.67 -0.73
C PHE A 86 -5.57 -2.65 0.77
N ALA A 87 -4.32 -2.93 1.16
CA ALA A 87 -3.93 -2.94 2.56
C ALA A 87 -4.00 -1.55 3.21
N LEU A 88 -3.76 -0.48 2.44
CA LEU A 88 -3.77 0.89 2.96
C LEU A 88 -5.17 1.41 3.28
N GLY A 89 -6.20 0.96 2.56
CA GLY A 89 -7.61 1.36 2.79
C GLY A 89 -7.89 2.84 2.49
#